data_AF-A0A160KQ49-F1
#
_entry.id   AF-A0A160KQ49-F1
#
_cell.length_a   1.000
_cell.length_b   1.000
_cell.length_c   1.000
_cell.angle_alpha   90.00
_cell.angle_beta   90.00
_cell.angle_gamma   90.00
#
_symmetry.space_group_name_H-M   'P 1'
#
loop_
_entity.id
_entity.type
_entity.pdbx_description
1 polymer ?
#
loop_
_entity_poly.entity_id
_entity_poly.type
_entity_poly.pdbx_seq_one_letter_code
_entity_poly.pdbx_strand_id
1 'polypeptide(L)'
;MVQSEGLPARGVVFWPVGNGDSTTVVVDDLVVLQVDLHDMAKADDEATPEVAVVDRLIEALPVVDGVPYLATFALTHADEDHCLGFADLVDQARIGELWSTPRLWREYNDPDAPDLCSDAVAFREESERRIAATMAAVNAGGVPTSGDRIRIIGYDDEHGSHAYDELPDEYLAWPGQSLTVLDGHERVGVFEAFIHAPFRSSTRRSRTTPHRRGTRRRCRCRSP
;
A
#
# COMPACT_ATOMS: atom_id res chain seq x y z
N MET A 1 4.99 -2.92 -29.94
CA MET A 1 5.15 -2.49 -28.54
C MET A 1 4.62 -1.08 -28.48
N VAL A 2 3.41 -0.94 -27.95
CA VAL A 2 2.84 0.37 -27.65
C VAL A 2 3.55 0.78 -26.37
N GLN A 3 4.38 1.82 -26.44
CA GLN A 3 4.81 2.47 -25.20
C GLN A 3 3.54 3.03 -24.58
N SER A 4 3.28 2.67 -23.33
CA SER A 4 2.20 3.30 -22.58
C SER A 4 2.45 4.81 -22.55
N GLU A 5 1.54 5.58 -23.12
CA GLU A 5 1.67 7.03 -23.03
C GLU A 5 1.57 7.41 -21.55
N GLY A 6 2.57 8.11 -21.01
CA GLY A 6 2.56 8.66 -19.64
C GLY A 6 3.48 7.99 -18.63
N LEU A 7 3.85 6.71 -18.79
CA LEU A 7 4.79 6.02 -17.89
C LEU A 7 6.19 5.84 -18.52
N PRO A 8 7.28 5.91 -17.73
CA PRO A 8 8.62 5.64 -18.24
C PRO A 8 8.81 4.15 -18.54
N ALA A 9 9.70 3.79 -19.48
CA ALA A 9 10.03 2.39 -19.76
C ALA A 9 10.57 1.62 -18.53
N ARG A 10 11.23 2.33 -17.62
CA ARG A 10 11.60 1.90 -16.27
C ARG A 10 11.85 3.13 -15.41
N GLY A 11 11.31 3.16 -14.21
CA GLY A 11 11.52 4.29 -13.31
C GLY A 11 10.46 4.41 -12.23
N VAL A 12 10.46 5.55 -11.55
CA VAL A 12 9.49 5.89 -10.50
C VAL A 12 8.80 7.18 -10.90
N VAL A 13 7.47 7.21 -10.82
CA VAL A 13 6.62 8.36 -11.09
C VAL A 13 5.96 8.78 -9.78
N PHE A 14 6.12 10.05 -9.42
CA PHE A 14 5.43 10.65 -8.28
C PHE A 14 4.30 11.52 -8.83
N TRP A 15 3.07 11.20 -8.47
CA TRP A 15 1.90 11.92 -8.96
C TRP A 15 1.62 13.15 -8.09
N PRO A 16 1.33 14.32 -8.69
CA PRO A 16 0.91 15.50 -7.94
C PRO A 16 -0.55 15.35 -7.51
N VAL A 17 -0.76 14.94 -6.26
CA VAL A 17 -2.10 14.61 -5.70
C VAL A 17 -2.43 15.45 -4.46
N GLY A 18 -1.80 16.60 -4.29
CA GLY A 18 -2.06 17.50 -3.16
C GLY A 18 -1.47 17.00 -1.85
N ASN A 19 -2.31 16.63 -0.88
CA ASN A 19 -1.92 16.33 0.50
C ASN A 19 -1.71 14.84 0.81
N GLY A 20 -1.64 13.99 -0.21
CA GLY A 20 -1.41 12.56 -0.04
C GLY A 20 -0.34 12.03 -0.98
N ASP A 21 -0.29 10.69 -1.05
CA ASP A 21 0.80 9.97 -1.72
C ASP A 21 0.25 9.10 -2.84
N SER A 22 0.98 9.08 -3.96
CA SER A 22 0.70 8.22 -5.11
C SER A 22 1.98 8.05 -5.90
N THR A 23 2.52 6.83 -5.89
CA THR A 23 3.80 6.52 -6.54
C THR A 23 3.68 5.28 -7.41
N THR A 24 4.04 5.41 -8.69
CA THR A 24 4.11 4.26 -9.60
C THR A 24 5.57 3.87 -9.83
N VAL A 25 5.90 2.61 -9.62
CA VAL A 25 7.19 2.00 -9.95
C VAL A 25 7.02 1.14 -11.19
N VAL A 26 7.63 1.54 -12.29
CA VAL A 26 7.66 0.77 -13.54
C VAL A 26 8.96 -0.03 -13.58
N VAL A 27 8.84 -1.35 -13.48
CA VAL A 27 9.99 -2.26 -13.51
C VAL A 27 10.35 -2.62 -14.95
N ASP A 28 9.34 -2.94 -15.76
CA ASP A 28 9.42 -3.18 -17.20
C ASP A 28 8.04 -3.06 -17.86
N ASP A 29 7.96 -3.44 -19.15
CA ASP A 29 6.75 -3.37 -19.99
C ASP A 29 5.53 -4.14 -19.44
N LEU A 30 5.72 -5.06 -18.47
CA LEU A 30 4.64 -5.87 -17.87
C LEU A 30 4.46 -5.60 -16.38
N VAL A 31 5.55 -5.35 -15.64
CA VAL A 31 5.53 -5.29 -14.18
C VAL A 31 5.52 -3.84 -13.72
N VAL A 32 4.33 -3.43 -13.27
CA VAL A 32 4.06 -2.11 -12.68
C VAL A 32 3.57 -2.30 -11.24
N LEU A 33 4.15 -1.55 -10.31
CA LEU A 33 3.75 -1.48 -8.91
C LEU A 33 3.19 -0.08 -8.61
N GLN A 34 2.01 -0.02 -8.00
CA GLN A 34 1.47 1.21 -7.42
C GLN A 34 1.65 1.19 -5.90
N VAL A 35 2.18 2.26 -5.32
CA VAL A 35 2.30 2.47 -3.88
C VAL A 35 1.45 3.68 -3.50
N ASP A 36 0.46 3.44 -2.65
CA ASP A 36 -0.60 4.38 -2.26
C ASP A 36 -1.38 4.96 -3.46
N LEU A 37 -2.52 5.57 -3.19
CA LEU A 37 -3.39 6.17 -4.21
C LEU A 37 -4.21 7.29 -3.61
N HIS A 38 -4.22 8.44 -4.28
CA HIS A 38 -5.02 9.58 -3.88
C HIS A 38 -5.61 10.24 -5.11
N ASP A 39 -6.70 9.66 -5.60
CA ASP A 39 -7.43 10.16 -6.75
C ASP A 39 -8.68 10.94 -6.31
N MET A 40 -8.57 12.27 -6.31
CA MET A 40 -9.66 13.13 -5.85
C MET A 40 -10.60 13.47 -7.01
N ALA A 41 -11.90 13.50 -6.78
CA ALA A 41 -12.90 13.92 -7.78
C ALA A 41 -12.66 15.30 -8.43
N LYS A 42 -11.89 16.19 -7.78
CA LYS A 42 -11.50 17.48 -8.39
C LYS A 42 -10.42 17.36 -9.47
N ALA A 43 -9.70 16.23 -9.51
CA ALA A 43 -8.66 15.97 -10.49
C ALA A 43 -9.23 15.76 -11.91
N ASP A 44 -10.54 15.54 -12.02
CA ASP A 44 -11.28 15.53 -13.29
C ASP A 44 -11.42 16.95 -13.90
N ASP A 45 -11.15 18.00 -13.12
CA ASP A 45 -11.14 19.38 -13.60
C ASP A 45 -9.71 19.79 -14.01
N GLU A 46 -9.49 19.97 -15.33
CA GLU A 46 -8.23 20.41 -15.92
C GLU A 46 -7.73 21.78 -15.39
N ALA A 47 -8.58 22.55 -14.71
CA ALA A 47 -8.20 23.79 -14.04
C ALA A 47 -7.47 23.58 -12.70
N THR A 48 -7.42 22.35 -12.20
CA THR A 48 -6.75 21.98 -10.95
C THR A 48 -5.38 21.34 -11.21
N PRO A 49 -4.38 21.53 -10.32
CA PRO A 49 -3.07 20.94 -10.48
C PRO A 49 -3.02 19.43 -10.17
N GLU A 50 -4.08 18.87 -9.59
CA GLU A 50 -4.15 17.46 -9.21
C GLU A 50 -4.43 16.55 -10.41
N VAL A 51 -3.86 15.35 -10.39
CA VAL A 51 -3.95 14.38 -11.50
C VAL A 51 -4.96 13.29 -11.17
N ALA A 52 -5.83 12.95 -12.13
CA ALA A 52 -6.72 11.80 -12.08
C ALA A 52 -5.88 10.51 -12.20
N VAL A 53 -5.39 10.00 -11.07
CA VAL A 53 -4.34 8.96 -11.05
C VAL A 53 -4.86 7.64 -11.60
N VAL A 54 -6.12 7.26 -11.29
CA VAL A 54 -6.72 6.02 -11.78
C VAL A 54 -6.79 6.06 -13.30
N ASP A 55 -7.35 7.12 -13.89
CA ASP A 55 -7.45 7.26 -15.35
C ASP A 55 -6.08 7.14 -16.03
N ARG A 56 -5.07 7.86 -15.51
CA ARG A 56 -3.71 7.83 -16.06
C ARG A 56 -3.04 6.48 -15.90
N LEU A 57 -3.31 5.77 -14.80
CA LEU A 57 -2.85 4.39 -14.65
C LEU A 57 -3.53 3.49 -15.66
N ILE A 58 -4.86 3.52 -15.78
CA ILE A 58 -5.61 2.66 -16.71
C ILE A 58 -5.15 2.84 -18.16
N GLU A 59 -4.90 4.08 -18.59
CA GLU A 59 -4.36 4.38 -19.92
C GLU A 59 -2.95 3.83 -20.13
N ALA A 60 -2.13 3.81 -19.07
CA ALA A 60 -0.71 3.50 -19.16
C ALA A 60 -0.33 2.07 -18.73
N LEU A 61 -1.23 1.32 -18.09
CA LEU A 61 -0.95 -0.04 -17.66
C LEU A 61 -0.86 -1.00 -18.86
N PRO A 62 -0.02 -2.05 -18.78
CA PRO A 62 -0.04 -3.10 -19.78
C PRO A 62 -1.41 -3.79 -19.81
N VAL A 63 -1.84 -4.17 -21.01
CA VAL A 63 -3.09 -4.90 -21.19
C VAL A 63 -2.79 -6.39 -21.31
N VAL A 64 -3.34 -7.18 -20.39
CA VAL A 64 -3.19 -8.65 -20.37
C VAL A 64 -4.59 -9.25 -20.42
N ASP A 65 -4.81 -10.16 -21.37
CA ASP A 65 -6.13 -10.78 -21.63
C ASP A 65 -7.26 -9.77 -21.89
N GLY A 66 -6.91 -8.60 -22.45
CA GLY A 66 -7.87 -7.53 -22.75
C GLY A 66 -8.22 -6.63 -21.57
N VAL A 67 -7.57 -6.80 -20.41
CA VAL A 67 -7.82 -6.01 -19.19
C VAL A 67 -6.53 -5.27 -18.79
N PRO A 68 -6.60 -3.97 -18.42
CA PRO A 68 -5.48 -3.27 -17.80
C PRO A 68 -4.96 -4.04 -16.60
N TYR A 69 -3.65 -4.22 -16.50
CA TYR A 69 -3.02 -5.11 -15.53
C TYR A 69 -2.00 -4.35 -14.70
N LEU A 70 -2.26 -4.28 -13.39
CA LEU A 70 -1.33 -3.79 -12.39
C LEU A 70 -0.75 -5.00 -11.66
N ALA A 71 0.57 -5.23 -11.76
CA ALA A 71 1.18 -6.39 -11.14
C ALA A 71 1.05 -6.34 -9.61
N THR A 72 1.27 -5.19 -8.99
CA THR A 72 1.14 -5.07 -7.53
C THR A 72 0.57 -3.72 -7.13
N PHE A 73 -0.31 -3.72 -6.14
CA PHE A 73 -0.70 -2.52 -5.41
C PHE A 73 -0.29 -2.67 -3.95
N ALA A 74 0.43 -1.69 -3.41
CA ALA A 74 0.87 -1.65 -2.04
C ALA A 74 0.25 -0.46 -1.31
N LEU A 75 -0.35 -0.71 -0.15
CA LEU A 75 -0.90 0.36 0.69
C LEU A 75 -0.10 0.50 1.98
N THR A 76 0.41 1.69 2.25
CA THR A 76 1.22 1.98 3.44
C THR A 76 0.36 2.14 4.69
N HIS A 77 -0.85 2.69 4.55
CA HIS A 77 -1.92 2.72 5.55
C HIS A 77 -3.25 3.19 4.94
N ALA A 78 -4.35 3.04 5.69
CA ALA A 78 -5.70 3.29 5.21
C ALA A 78 -6.24 4.68 5.52
N ASP A 79 -5.36 5.68 5.66
CA ASP A 79 -5.82 7.06 5.73
C ASP A 79 -6.29 7.48 4.32
N GLU A 80 -7.31 8.35 4.26
CA GLU A 80 -7.99 8.71 3.00
C GLU A 80 -7.02 9.25 1.95
N ASP A 81 -6.01 10.02 2.37
CA ASP A 81 -5.00 10.60 1.49
C ASP A 81 -4.01 9.58 0.91
N HIS A 82 -4.15 8.29 1.21
CA HIS A 82 -3.30 7.21 0.67
C HIS A 82 -4.08 6.08 0.01
N CYS A 83 -5.42 6.06 0.11
CA CYS A 83 -6.24 5.01 -0.51
C CYS A 83 -7.38 5.52 -1.41
N LEU A 84 -7.65 6.82 -1.49
CA LEU A 84 -8.78 7.35 -2.27
C LEU A 84 -8.66 6.96 -3.76
N GLY A 85 -9.72 6.35 -4.31
CA GLY A 85 -9.76 5.83 -5.68
C GLY A 85 -9.43 4.34 -5.82
N PHE A 86 -9.13 3.65 -4.71
CA PHE A 86 -8.81 2.22 -4.74
C PHE A 86 -9.96 1.36 -5.28
N ALA A 87 -11.20 1.66 -4.89
CA ALA A 87 -12.37 0.94 -5.38
C ALA A 87 -12.52 1.07 -6.90
N ASP A 88 -12.35 2.28 -7.42
CA ASP A 88 -12.41 2.57 -8.86
C ASP A 88 -11.27 1.86 -9.62
N LEU A 89 -10.07 1.78 -9.03
CA LEU A 89 -8.95 1.05 -9.62
C LEU A 89 -9.22 -0.47 -9.71
N VAL A 90 -9.81 -1.06 -8.67
CA VAL A 90 -10.18 -2.49 -8.66
C VAL A 90 -11.24 -2.80 -9.71
N ASP A 91 -12.18 -1.88 -9.95
CA ASP A 91 -13.23 -2.06 -10.96
C ASP A 91 -12.69 -1.95 -12.41
N GLN A 92 -11.59 -1.21 -12.61
CA GLN A 92 -11.07 -0.89 -13.95
C GLN A 92 -9.81 -1.68 -14.35
N ALA A 93 -9.05 -2.21 -13.38
CA ALA A 93 -7.84 -2.99 -13.61
C ALA A 93 -7.81 -4.31 -12.84
N ARG A 94 -7.17 -5.31 -13.44
CA ARG A 94 -6.76 -6.51 -12.69
C ARG A 94 -5.52 -6.19 -11.87
N ILE A 95 -5.65 -6.21 -10.55
CA ILE A 95 -4.53 -6.12 -9.61
C ILE A 95 -4.02 -7.52 -9.26
N GLY A 96 -2.81 -7.86 -9.71
CA GLY A 96 -2.19 -9.17 -9.53
C GLY A 96 -1.95 -9.59 -8.08
N GLU A 97 -1.21 -8.76 -7.33
CA GLU A 97 -0.88 -8.98 -5.92
C GLU A 97 -1.19 -7.73 -5.09
N LEU A 98 -1.74 -7.91 -3.88
CA LEU A 98 -1.85 -6.83 -2.89
C LEU A 98 -0.74 -6.93 -1.86
N TRP A 99 -0.13 -5.80 -1.53
CA TRP A 99 0.74 -5.66 -0.36
C TRP A 99 0.00 -4.85 0.69
N SER A 100 -0.33 -5.50 1.80
CA SER A 100 -1.04 -4.91 2.93
C SER A 100 -0.15 -4.85 4.16
N THR A 101 -0.48 -3.99 5.12
CA THR A 101 0.27 -3.82 6.36
C THR A 101 -0.57 -4.25 7.56
N PRO A 102 0.03 -4.85 8.61
CA PRO A 102 -0.67 -5.10 9.87
C PRO A 102 -1.35 -3.86 10.47
N ARG A 103 -0.80 -2.65 10.20
CA ARG A 103 -1.36 -1.37 10.65
C ARG A 103 -2.84 -1.22 10.25
N LEU A 104 -3.24 -1.75 9.09
CA LEU A 104 -4.62 -1.73 8.60
C LEU A 104 -5.60 -2.32 9.63
N TRP A 105 -5.33 -3.52 10.12
CA TRP A 105 -6.22 -4.19 11.06
C TRP A 105 -6.12 -3.60 12.47
N ARG A 106 -4.95 -3.13 12.89
CA ARG A 106 -4.79 -2.46 14.19
C ARG A 106 -5.61 -1.18 14.26
N GLU A 107 -5.52 -0.32 13.25
CA GLU A 107 -6.26 0.94 13.22
C GLU A 107 -7.75 0.70 13.07
N TYR A 108 -8.15 -0.33 12.32
CA TYR A 108 -9.55 -0.69 12.18
C TYR A 108 -10.18 -1.24 13.47
N ASN A 109 -9.44 -2.06 14.21
CA ASN A 109 -9.94 -2.67 15.44
C ASN A 109 -9.85 -1.73 16.66
N ASP A 110 -9.27 -0.54 16.52
CA ASP A 110 -9.23 0.47 17.58
C ASP A 110 -10.62 1.12 17.75
N PRO A 111 -11.29 0.93 18.90
CA PRO A 111 -12.63 1.48 19.12
C PRO A 111 -12.67 3.02 19.17
N ASP A 112 -11.51 3.67 19.30
CA ASP A 112 -11.38 5.12 19.32
C ASP A 112 -10.92 5.69 17.95
N ALA A 113 -10.73 4.85 16.92
CA ALA A 113 -10.35 5.29 15.59
C ALA A 113 -11.48 6.09 14.89
N PRO A 114 -11.13 7.07 14.03
CA PRO A 114 -12.11 7.73 13.18
C PRO A 114 -12.75 6.73 12.20
N ASP A 115 -13.94 7.07 11.71
CA ASP A 115 -14.58 6.30 10.65
C ASP A 115 -13.67 6.26 9.40
N LEU A 116 -13.47 5.06 8.85
CA LEU A 116 -12.73 4.87 7.61
C LEU A 116 -13.52 5.41 6.41
N CYS A 117 -12.81 5.93 5.41
CA CYS A 117 -13.41 6.24 4.12
C CYS A 117 -13.83 4.96 3.37
N SER A 118 -14.65 5.11 2.34
CA SER A 118 -15.15 3.97 1.55
C SER A 118 -14.03 3.16 0.91
N ASP A 119 -12.98 3.81 0.41
CA ASP A 119 -11.84 3.13 -0.21
C ASP A 119 -10.98 2.35 0.79
N ALA A 120 -10.82 2.87 2.00
CA ALA A 120 -10.16 2.15 3.09
C ALA A 120 -10.95 0.87 3.45
N VAL A 121 -12.29 0.94 3.47
CA VAL A 121 -13.15 -0.23 3.66
C VAL A 121 -13.00 -1.22 2.50
N ALA A 122 -13.04 -0.74 1.25
CA ALA A 122 -12.85 -1.58 0.06
C ALA A 122 -11.49 -2.30 0.06
N PHE A 123 -10.41 -1.60 0.44
CA PHE A 123 -9.08 -2.19 0.56
C PHE A 123 -9.01 -3.29 1.61
N ARG A 124 -9.67 -3.09 2.77
CA ARG A 124 -9.75 -4.12 3.81
C ARG A 124 -10.49 -5.35 3.32
N GLU A 125 -11.67 -5.17 2.73
CA GLU A 125 -12.50 -6.26 2.24
C GLU A 125 -11.79 -7.06 1.14
N GLU A 126 -11.09 -6.38 0.22
CA GLU A 126 -10.29 -7.04 -0.80
C GLU A 126 -9.07 -7.76 -0.19
N SER A 127 -8.41 -7.18 0.81
CA SER A 127 -7.33 -7.85 1.54
C SER A 127 -7.81 -9.14 2.21
N GLU A 128 -8.95 -9.10 2.90
CA GLU A 128 -9.54 -10.27 3.56
C GLU A 128 -10.00 -11.34 2.56
N ARG A 129 -10.56 -10.93 1.42
CA ARG A 129 -10.90 -11.85 0.31
C ARG A 129 -9.65 -12.58 -0.18
N ARG A 130 -8.54 -11.87 -0.40
CA ARG A 130 -7.28 -12.46 -0.88
C ARG A 130 -6.60 -13.35 0.16
N ILE A 131 -6.71 -13.02 1.45
CA ILE A 131 -6.27 -13.90 2.54
C ILE A 131 -7.03 -15.22 2.48
N ALA A 132 -8.37 -15.16 2.39
CA ALA A 132 -9.21 -16.35 2.31
C ALA A 132 -8.90 -17.19 1.05
N ALA A 133 -8.70 -16.54 -0.10
CA ALA A 133 -8.34 -17.21 -1.36
C ALA A 133 -6.95 -17.87 -1.27
N THR A 134 -5.98 -17.19 -0.66
CA THR A 134 -4.63 -17.73 -0.41
C THR A 134 -4.69 -18.97 0.48
N MET A 135 -5.42 -18.89 1.60
CA MET A 135 -5.61 -20.04 2.49
C MET A 135 -6.31 -21.21 1.79
N ALA A 136 -7.33 -20.93 0.97
CA ALA A 136 -8.01 -21.96 0.20
C ALA A 136 -7.07 -22.67 -0.79
N ALA A 137 -6.22 -21.91 -1.50
CA ALA A 137 -5.23 -22.45 -2.42
C ALA A 137 -4.17 -23.30 -1.69
N VAL A 138 -3.63 -22.80 -0.58
CA VAL A 138 -2.65 -23.50 0.26
C VAL A 138 -3.23 -24.80 0.82
N ASN A 139 -4.46 -24.77 1.33
CA ASN A 139 -5.15 -25.96 1.85
C ASN A 139 -5.41 -27.01 0.77
N ALA A 140 -5.52 -26.59 -0.49
CA ALA A 140 -5.61 -27.49 -1.65
C ALA A 140 -4.25 -27.99 -2.15
N GLY A 141 -3.14 -27.60 -1.51
CA GLY A 141 -1.78 -27.96 -1.90
C GLY A 141 -1.24 -27.14 -3.09
N GLY A 142 -1.83 -25.98 -3.37
CA GLY A 142 -1.43 -25.08 -4.44
C GLY A 142 -0.93 -23.72 -3.93
N VAL A 143 -0.84 -22.77 -4.85
CA VAL A 143 -0.51 -21.36 -4.59
C VAL A 143 -1.63 -20.48 -5.15
N PRO A 144 -1.92 -19.30 -4.56
CA PRO A 144 -2.91 -18.38 -5.09
C PRO A 144 -2.53 -17.95 -6.51
N THR A 145 -3.55 -17.76 -7.35
CA THR A 145 -3.37 -17.22 -8.71
C THR A 145 -3.24 -15.70 -8.68
N SER A 146 -2.74 -15.10 -9.77
CA SER A 146 -2.81 -13.65 -9.99
C SER A 146 -4.25 -13.16 -9.80
N GLY A 147 -4.42 -12.04 -9.10
CA GLY A 147 -5.72 -11.53 -8.65
C GLY A 147 -6.09 -11.96 -7.22
N ASP A 148 -5.55 -13.08 -6.73
CA ASP A 148 -5.82 -13.60 -5.38
C ASP A 148 -4.62 -13.49 -4.44
N ARG A 149 -3.45 -13.12 -4.96
CA ARG A 149 -2.22 -13.04 -4.17
C ARG A 149 -2.27 -11.86 -3.21
N ILE A 150 -1.80 -12.11 -1.98
CA ILE A 150 -1.54 -11.09 -0.98
C ILE A 150 -0.21 -11.33 -0.30
N ARG A 151 0.43 -10.22 0.08
CA ARG A 151 1.63 -10.15 0.89
C ARG A 151 1.35 -9.25 2.08
N ILE A 152 1.68 -9.70 3.30
CA ILE A 152 1.64 -8.83 4.48
C ILE A 152 3.04 -8.30 4.75
N ILE A 153 3.21 -6.99 4.64
CA ILE A 153 4.47 -6.29 4.81
C ILE A 153 4.52 -5.65 6.21
N GLY A 154 5.56 -5.97 6.96
CA GLY A 154 5.78 -5.42 8.30
C GLY A 154 5.40 -6.40 9.41
N TYR A 155 5.32 -5.89 10.64
CA TYR A 155 5.10 -6.68 11.85
C TYR A 155 4.21 -5.94 12.85
N ASP A 156 3.42 -6.66 13.62
CA ASP A 156 2.69 -6.12 14.78
C ASP A 156 2.78 -7.05 16.00
N ASP A 157 2.60 -6.55 17.21
CA ASP A 157 2.58 -7.37 18.43
C ASP A 157 1.24 -8.09 18.65
N GLU A 158 0.20 -7.74 17.88
CA GLU A 158 -1.18 -8.27 17.98
C GLU A 158 -1.50 -9.38 16.97
N HIS A 159 -0.46 -10.07 16.48
CA HIS A 159 -0.46 -11.25 15.56
C HIS A 159 -1.30 -12.48 15.98
N GLY A 160 -2.21 -12.37 16.96
CA GLY A 160 -3.15 -13.45 17.28
C GLY A 160 -4.62 -13.09 17.08
N SER A 161 -4.91 -11.92 16.51
CA SER A 161 -6.26 -11.36 16.39
C SER A 161 -6.65 -10.90 14.98
N HIS A 162 -5.79 -11.11 13.99
CA HIS A 162 -5.94 -10.58 12.65
C HIS A 162 -6.19 -11.69 11.63
N ALA A 163 -6.92 -11.34 10.56
CA ALA A 163 -7.29 -12.28 9.50
C ALA A 163 -6.06 -12.96 8.85
N TYR A 164 -4.92 -12.29 8.85
CA TYR A 164 -3.71 -12.76 8.19
C TYR A 164 -2.82 -13.68 9.06
N ASP A 165 -3.16 -13.91 10.33
CA ASP A 165 -2.30 -14.62 11.28
C ASP A 165 -2.09 -16.11 10.93
N GLU A 166 -3.02 -16.70 10.19
CA GLU A 166 -2.92 -18.07 9.71
C GLU A 166 -2.19 -18.20 8.36
N LEU A 167 -1.79 -17.09 7.73
CA LEU A 167 -1.04 -17.14 6.49
C LEU A 167 0.33 -17.83 6.70
N PRO A 168 0.75 -18.71 5.78
CA PRO A 168 2.11 -19.24 5.80
C PRO A 168 3.16 -18.13 5.73
N ASP A 169 4.34 -18.37 6.34
CA ASP A 169 5.47 -17.43 6.38
C ASP A 169 5.86 -16.92 4.98
N GLU A 170 5.65 -17.70 3.92
CA GLU A 170 5.94 -17.31 2.54
C GLU A 170 5.01 -16.22 1.98
N TYR A 171 3.99 -15.78 2.71
CA TYR A 171 3.11 -14.63 2.39
C TYR A 171 3.30 -13.47 3.38
N LEU A 172 4.24 -13.60 4.32
CA LEU A 172 4.61 -12.58 5.29
C LEU A 172 6.00 -12.04 4.93
N ALA A 173 6.19 -10.72 4.96
CA ALA A 173 7.48 -10.07 4.74
C ALA A 173 7.84 -9.19 5.93
N TRP A 174 8.82 -9.65 6.68
CA TRP A 174 9.31 -9.06 7.90
C TRP A 174 10.40 -8.01 7.65
N PRO A 175 10.60 -7.07 8.58
CA PRO A 175 11.74 -6.16 8.56
C PRO A 175 13.08 -6.88 8.39
N GLY A 176 13.91 -6.39 7.48
CA GLY A 176 15.19 -6.98 7.11
C GLY A 176 15.13 -7.97 5.95
N GLN A 177 13.95 -8.31 5.44
CA GLN A 177 13.81 -9.14 4.25
C GLN A 177 13.74 -8.28 2.98
N SER A 178 14.13 -8.86 1.85
CA SER A 178 13.98 -8.27 0.52
C SER A 178 13.00 -9.09 -0.31
N LEU A 179 12.16 -8.39 -1.07
CA LEU A 179 11.30 -8.98 -2.10
C LEU A 179 11.82 -8.58 -3.48
N THR A 180 11.91 -9.54 -4.39
CA THR A 180 12.32 -9.31 -5.79
C THR A 180 11.26 -9.81 -6.78
N VAL A 181 10.10 -10.21 -6.26
CA VAL A 181 8.98 -10.78 -7.00
C VAL A 181 7.75 -9.89 -6.82
N LEU A 182 7.00 -9.70 -7.91
CA LEU A 182 5.75 -8.94 -7.96
C LEU A 182 4.74 -9.77 -8.74
N ASP A 183 3.64 -10.20 -8.09
CA ASP A 183 2.66 -11.16 -8.67
C ASP A 183 3.29 -12.41 -9.32
N GLY A 184 4.27 -13.01 -8.65
CA GLY A 184 4.98 -14.20 -9.16
C GLY A 184 5.96 -13.92 -10.31
N HIS A 185 6.12 -12.67 -10.75
CA HIS A 185 7.13 -12.26 -11.70
C HIS A 185 8.44 -11.95 -11.00
N GLU A 186 9.36 -12.92 -10.98
CA GLU A 186 10.73 -12.73 -10.47
C GLU A 186 11.48 -11.66 -11.28
N ARG A 187 12.12 -10.71 -10.58
CA ARG A 187 12.85 -9.55 -11.14
C ARG A 187 14.18 -9.29 -10.47
N VAL A 188 14.85 -10.35 -10.01
CA VAL A 188 16.20 -10.31 -9.44
C VAL A 188 17.16 -9.49 -10.32
N GLY A 189 17.89 -8.56 -9.71
CA GLY A 189 18.84 -7.67 -10.40
C GLY A 189 18.20 -6.48 -11.11
N VAL A 190 16.88 -6.37 -11.13
CA VAL A 190 16.13 -5.25 -11.70
C VAL A 190 15.29 -4.53 -10.64
N PHE A 191 14.61 -5.29 -9.78
CA PHE A 191 13.77 -4.79 -8.70
C PHE A 191 14.14 -5.45 -7.37
N GLU A 192 14.18 -4.65 -6.31
CA GLU A 192 14.30 -5.11 -4.94
C GLU A 192 13.55 -4.14 -4.02
N ALA A 193 12.60 -4.66 -3.24
CA ALA A 193 11.97 -3.95 -2.14
C ALA A 193 12.52 -4.49 -0.82
N PHE A 194 13.32 -3.68 -0.13
CA PHE A 194 13.81 -4.01 1.21
C PHE A 194 12.82 -3.55 2.28
N ILE A 195 12.30 -4.49 3.06
CA ILE A 195 11.31 -4.19 4.10
C ILE A 195 12.05 -3.61 5.31
N HIS A 196 11.89 -2.30 5.54
CA HIS A 196 12.67 -1.61 6.56
C HIS A 196 12.04 -1.70 7.96
N ALA A 197 10.74 -1.48 8.10
CA ALA A 197 10.07 -1.28 9.39
C ALA A 197 8.56 -1.59 9.26
N PRO A 198 7.79 -1.71 10.37
CA PRO A 198 8.19 -1.58 11.78
C PRO A 198 8.96 -2.79 12.31
N PHE A 199 10.08 -2.57 13.01
CA PHE A 199 10.81 -3.62 13.73
C PHE A 199 10.01 -4.11 14.94
N ARG A 200 10.14 -5.40 15.31
CA ARG A 200 9.52 -6.01 16.51
C ARG A 200 9.70 -5.24 17.83
N SER A 201 10.70 -4.36 17.93
CA SER A 201 10.98 -3.56 19.14
C SER A 201 10.39 -2.15 19.13
N SER A 202 9.81 -1.70 18.02
CA SER A 202 9.41 -0.30 17.77
C SER A 202 7.92 -0.01 18.01
N THR A 203 7.09 -1.05 18.09
CA THR A 203 5.63 -1.02 18.29
C THR A 203 5.16 -0.46 19.64
N ARG A 204 6.07 -0.25 20.61
CA ARG A 204 5.70 0.23 21.97
C ARG A 204 5.88 1.72 22.24
N ARG A 205 6.04 2.59 21.23
CA ARG A 205 6.40 4.00 21.52
C ARG A 205 5.89 5.07 20.55
N SER A 206 4.57 5.24 20.45
CA SER A 206 3.97 6.49 19.97
C SER A 206 2.62 6.83 20.64
N ARG A 207 2.48 6.60 21.96
CA ARG A 207 1.46 7.31 22.75
C ARG A 207 2.00 8.69 23.12
N THR A 208 1.61 9.69 22.33
CA THR A 208 1.88 11.12 22.57
C THR A 208 1.50 11.47 24.00
N THR A 209 2.49 11.73 24.86
CA THR A 209 2.23 12.25 26.20
C THR A 209 1.81 13.71 26.05
N PRO A 210 0.64 14.15 26.54
CA PRO A 210 0.26 15.54 26.42
C PRO A 210 1.25 16.39 27.23
N HIS A 211 1.95 17.29 26.55
CA HIS A 211 2.93 18.17 27.15
C HIS A 211 2.21 19.07 28.17
N ARG A 212 2.28 18.72 29.46
CA ARG A 212 1.88 19.60 30.56
C ARG A 212 2.69 20.89 30.42
N ARG A 213 1.99 22.01 30.23
CA ARG A 213 2.54 23.38 30.20
C ARG A 213 3.45 23.60 31.40
N GLY A 214 4.76 23.54 31.18
CA GLY A 214 5.77 23.90 32.15
C GLY A 214 5.77 25.40 32.38
N THR A 215 5.59 25.79 33.63
CA THR A 215 5.69 27.16 34.12
C THR A 215 7.05 27.76 33.76
N ARG A 216 7.03 28.94 33.10
CA ARG A 216 8.22 29.72 32.74
C ARG A 216 9.04 30.06 33.99
N ARG A 217 10.17 29.39 34.20
CA ARG A 217 11.23 29.89 35.07
C ARG A 217 12.12 30.85 34.26
N ARG A 218 12.03 32.14 34.59
CA ARG A 218 12.91 33.19 34.07
C ARG A 218 14.35 32.89 34.48
N CYS A 219 15.23 32.67 33.51
CA CYS A 219 16.68 32.77 33.72
C CYS A 219 17.03 34.23 34.01
N ARG A 220 17.62 34.50 35.17
CA ARG A 220 18.33 35.76 35.45
C ARG A 220 19.78 35.55 35.05
N CYS A 221 20.22 36.22 33.99
CA CYS A 221 21.63 36.41 33.71
C CYS A 221 22.23 37.29 34.81
N ARG A 222 23.27 36.80 35.49
CA ARG A 222 24.21 37.67 36.22
C ARG A 222 25.40 37.88 35.30
N SER A 223 25.62 39.14 34.93
CA SER A 223 26.91 39.64 34.40
C SER A 223 27.90 39.77 35.59
N PRO A 224 29.22 39.82 35.33
CA PRO A 224 30.26 39.48 36.31
C PRO A 224 30.25 40.33 37.58
#